data_AF-A0A4Y7KLZ7-F1
#
_entry.id   AF-A0A4Y7KLZ7-F1
#
_cell.length_a   1.000
_cell.length_b   1.000
_cell.length_c   1.000
_cell.angle_alpha   90.00
_cell.angle_beta   90.00
_cell.angle_gamma   90.00
#
_symmetry.space_group_name_H-M   'P 1'
#
loop_
_entity.id
_entity.type
_entity.pdbx_description
1 polymer ?
#
loop_
_entity_poly.entity_id
_entity_poly.type
_entity_poly.pdbx_seq_one_letter_code
_entity_poly.pdbx_strand_id
1 'polypeptide(L)'
;MDGVGINKWGLERIPYSRRIHFIHLSRYLERKIGEISFNDVKKTYEGKILPETHPKSVRVKSIAGDIIEALRKGLRYEQVEGDILECNNVVQKSRRKGSTYHLQGFNWEILVVDYPVVNAFCMPGGKI
;
A
#
# COMPACT_ATOMS: atom_id res chain seq x y z
N MET A 1 -33.13 0.40 19.08
CA MET A 1 -31.84 0.06 19.71
C MET A 1 -31.21 -0.97 18.80
N ASP A 2 -30.58 -0.49 17.73
CA ASP A 2 -30.09 -1.36 16.67
C ASP A 2 -28.56 -1.43 16.80
N GLY A 3 -28.07 -2.64 17.04
CA GLY A 3 -26.68 -2.94 17.31
C GLY A 3 -25.79 -2.51 16.15
N VAL A 4 -25.09 -1.40 16.33
CA VAL A 4 -24.04 -0.92 15.43
C VAL A 4 -22.88 -1.92 15.54
N GLY A 5 -22.78 -2.80 14.54
CA GLY A 5 -21.66 -3.70 14.37
C GLY A 5 -20.35 -2.92 14.39
N ILE A 6 -19.40 -3.39 15.19
CA ILE A 6 -18.08 -2.83 15.46
C ILE A 6 -17.38 -2.38 14.16
N ASN A 7 -17.38 -1.08 13.86
CA ASN A 7 -16.59 -0.49 12.78
C ASN A 7 -15.93 0.84 13.16
N LYS A 8 -15.61 1.04 14.45
CA LYS A 8 -15.01 2.29 14.97
C LYS A 8 -13.49 2.25 15.22
N TRP A 9 -12.80 1.12 15.04
CA TRP A 9 -11.41 0.96 15.51
C TRP A 9 -10.42 0.34 14.50
N GLY A 10 -10.72 0.32 13.20
CA GLY A 10 -9.74 -0.17 12.19
C GLY A 10 -9.43 -1.67 12.24
N LEU A 11 -10.25 -2.47 12.95
CA LEU A 11 -10.15 -3.93 12.97
C LEU A 11 -10.93 -4.54 11.81
N GLU A 12 -10.26 -5.26 10.92
CA GLU A 12 -10.84 -5.97 9.78
C GLU A 12 -10.48 -7.46 9.84
N ARG A 13 -11.41 -8.36 9.54
CA ARG A 13 -11.13 -9.80 9.50
C ARG A 13 -10.84 -10.21 8.05
N ILE A 14 -9.67 -10.77 7.81
CA ILE A 14 -9.24 -11.19 6.47
C ILE A 14 -10.04 -12.44 6.06
N PRO A 15 -10.73 -12.43 4.90
CA PRO A 15 -11.67 -13.48 4.51
C PRO A 15 -11.00 -14.85 4.33
N TYR A 16 -9.76 -14.91 3.84
CA TYR A 16 -9.06 -16.17 3.54
C TYR A 16 -8.12 -16.66 4.65
N SER A 17 -7.59 -15.76 5.49
CA SER A 17 -6.65 -16.15 6.57
C SER A 17 -7.29 -16.18 7.97
N ARG A 18 -8.52 -15.66 8.11
CA ARG A 18 -9.25 -15.47 9.38
C ARG A 18 -8.50 -14.65 10.44
N ARG A 19 -7.39 -13.99 10.08
CA ARG A 19 -6.65 -13.08 10.97
C ARG A 19 -7.36 -11.73 11.08
N ILE A 20 -7.15 -11.05 12.21
CA ILE A 20 -7.66 -9.71 12.44
C ILE A 20 -6.55 -8.72 12.07
N HIS A 21 -6.78 -7.91 11.06
CA HIS A 21 -5.97 -6.75 10.70
C HIS A 21 -6.38 -5.56 11.55
N PHE A 22 -5.44 -4.99 12.28
CA PHE A 22 -5.65 -3.76 13.03
C PHE A 22 -4.92 -2.61 12.35
N ILE A 23 -5.67 -1.76 11.66
CA ILE A 23 -5.18 -0.55 11.03
C ILE A 23 -5.26 0.56 12.08
N HIS A 24 -4.22 0.66 12.91
CA HIS A 24 -4.16 1.62 14.02
C HIS A 24 -3.95 3.07 13.56
N LEU A 25 -3.30 3.30 12.41
CA LEU A 25 -2.94 4.62 11.91
C LEU A 25 -3.89 5.08 10.82
N SER A 26 -4.30 6.35 10.86
CA SER A 26 -5.00 6.95 9.72
C SER A 26 -4.05 7.07 8.53
N ARG A 27 -4.57 6.96 7.30
CA ARG A 27 -3.77 7.10 6.07
C ARG A 27 -2.96 8.39 6.02
N TYR A 28 -3.49 9.46 6.61
CA TYR A 28 -2.78 10.74 6.71
C TYR A 28 -1.56 10.63 7.63
N LEU A 29 -1.74 10.09 8.83
CA LEU A 29 -0.64 9.92 9.79
C LEU A 29 0.40 8.93 9.28
N GLU A 30 -0.03 7.82 8.69
CA GLU A 30 0.88 6.84 8.09
C GLU A 30 1.78 7.49 7.03
N ARG A 31 1.21 8.29 6.12
CA ARG A 31 1.98 9.01 5.08
C ARG A 31 2.94 10.01 5.70
N LYS A 32 2.48 10.80 6.66
CA LYS A 32 3.29 11.82 7.32
C LYS A 32 4.47 11.20 8.08
N ILE A 33 4.22 10.13 8.84
CA ILE A 33 5.27 9.37 9.53
C ILE A 33 6.25 8.78 8.51
N GLY A 34 5.73 8.18 7.45
CA GLY A 34 6.53 7.62 6.37
C GLY A 34 7.43 8.63 5.68
N GLU A 35 6.93 9.84 5.41
CA GLU A 35 7.74 10.95 4.86
C GLU A 35 8.87 11.37 5.79
N ILE A 36 8.59 11.47 7.10
CA ILE A 36 9.60 11.83 8.10
C ILE A 36 10.69 10.75 8.13
N SER A 37 10.32 9.49 8.35
CA SER A 37 11.27 8.37 8.42
C SER A 37 12.08 8.20 7.14
N PHE A 38 11.46 8.44 5.98
CA PHE A 38 12.15 8.31 4.70
C PHE A 38 13.12 9.45 4.43
N ASN A 39 12.80 10.67 4.84
CA ASN A 39 13.75 11.78 4.78
C ASN A 39 14.96 11.52 5.68
N ASP A 40 14.76 10.91 6.85
CA ASP A 40 15.86 10.52 7.74
C ASP A 40 16.76 9.43 7.12
N VAL A 41 16.15 8.44 6.45
CA VAL A 41 16.89 7.45 5.65
C VAL A 41 17.65 8.09 4.50
N LYS A 42 17.05 9.03 3.75
CA LYS A 42 17.73 9.77 2.67
C LYS A 42 18.97 10.49 3.17
N LYS A 43 18.88 11.14 4.34
CA LYS A 43 20.02 11.79 5.00
C LYS A 43 21.08 10.78 5.43
N THR A 44 20.67 9.64 5.98
CA THR A 44 21.59 8.58 6.46
C THR A 44 22.42 7.98 5.30
N TYR A 45 21.83 7.87 4.12
CA TYR A 45 22.48 7.34 2.92
C TYR A 45 22.86 8.42 1.90
N GLU A 46 22.97 9.68 2.35
CA GLU A 46 23.38 10.78 1.48
C GLU A 46 24.72 10.48 0.80
N GLY A 47 24.80 10.74 -0.52
CA GLY A 47 25.97 10.42 -1.35
C GLY A 47 26.13 8.94 -1.75
N LYS A 48 25.34 8.01 -1.18
CA LYS A 48 25.30 6.59 -1.57
C LYS A 48 24.05 6.22 -2.37
N ILE A 49 23.08 7.12 -2.43
CA ILE A 49 21.88 6.95 -3.25
C ILE A 49 22.30 7.04 -4.72
N LEU A 50 21.96 6.01 -5.49
CA LEU A 50 22.26 5.98 -6.91
C LEU A 50 21.36 6.96 -7.66
N PRO A 51 21.90 7.72 -8.63
CA PRO A 51 21.09 8.59 -9.45
C PRO A 51 20.09 7.79 -10.28
N GLU A 52 19.01 8.43 -10.72
CA GLU A 52 17.96 7.78 -11.49
C GLU A 52 18.44 7.26 -12.84
N THR A 53 19.52 7.82 -13.38
CA THR A 53 20.13 7.45 -14.66
C THR A 53 20.98 6.18 -14.59
N HIS A 54 21.31 5.68 -13.39
CA HIS A 54 22.17 4.52 -13.23
C HIS A 54 21.44 3.23 -13.66
N PRO A 55 22.08 2.29 -14.40
CA PRO A 55 21.42 1.09 -14.93
C PRO A 55 20.76 0.22 -13.85
N LYS A 56 21.35 0.14 -12.65
CA LYS A 56 20.73 -0.57 -11.51
C LYS A 56 19.44 0.12 -11.04
N SER A 57 19.44 1.46 -10.93
CA SER A 57 18.27 2.24 -10.52
C SER A 57 17.14 2.12 -11.53
N VAL A 58 17.45 2.22 -12.82
CA VAL A 58 16.49 2.07 -13.92
C VAL A 58 15.85 0.68 -13.89
N ARG A 59 16.66 -0.38 -13.76
CA ARG A 59 16.16 -1.75 -13.71
C ARG A 59 15.22 -1.99 -12.52
N VAL A 60 15.61 -1.53 -11.33
CA VAL A 60 14.78 -1.68 -10.12
C VAL A 60 13.47 -0.92 -10.27
N LYS A 61 13.52 0.34 -10.75
CA LYS A 61 12.31 1.14 -10.99
C LYS A 61 11.38 0.52 -12.03
N SER A 62 11.92 -0.07 -13.10
CA SER A 62 11.13 -0.79 -14.11
C SER A 62 10.39 -1.97 -13.51
N ILE A 63 11.10 -2.86 -12.80
CA ILE A 63 10.50 -4.06 -12.18
C ILE A 63 9.44 -3.66 -11.15
N ALA A 64 9.75 -2.68 -10.31
CA ALA A 64 8.80 -2.20 -9.32
C ALA A 64 7.59 -1.54 -9.98
N GLY A 65 7.77 -0.83 -11.09
CA GLY A 65 6.69 -0.31 -11.93
C GLY A 65 5.73 -1.41 -12.38
N ASP A 66 6.27 -2.52 -12.91
CA ASP A 66 5.47 -3.68 -13.35
C ASP A 66 4.67 -4.29 -12.19
N ILE A 67 5.29 -4.41 -11.00
CA ILE A 67 4.63 -4.93 -9.79
C ILE A 67 3.52 -3.99 -9.32
N ILE A 68 3.79 -2.68 -9.25
CA ILE A 68 2.81 -1.67 -8.85
C ILE A 68 1.66 -1.61 -9.85
N GLU A 69 1.93 -1.79 -11.14
CA GLU A 69 0.89 -1.82 -12.17
C GLU A 69 0.01 -3.07 -12.05
N ALA A 70 0.61 -4.25 -11.85
CA ALA A 70 -0.11 -5.49 -11.59
C ALA A 70 -1.00 -5.36 -10.34
N LEU A 71 -0.50 -4.74 -9.28
CA LEU A 71 -1.25 -4.44 -8.07
C LEU A 71 -2.43 -3.50 -8.36
N ARG A 72 -2.21 -2.42 -9.11
CA ARG A 72 -3.27 -1.49 -9.53
C ARG A 72 -4.31 -2.17 -10.40
N LYS A 73 -3.92 -3.11 -11.26
CA LYS A 73 -4.85 -3.94 -12.04
C LYS A 73 -5.73 -4.76 -11.10
N GLY A 74 -5.13 -5.47 -10.13
CA GLY A 74 -5.86 -6.24 -9.12
C GLY A 74 -6.87 -5.40 -8.33
N LEU A 75 -6.48 -4.19 -7.90
CA LEU A 75 -7.37 -3.24 -7.22
C LEU A 75 -8.59 -2.85 -8.05
N ARG A 76 -8.43 -2.69 -9.38
CA ARG A 76 -9.54 -2.35 -10.27
C ARG A 76 -10.51 -3.51 -10.44
N TYR A 77 -10.02 -4.74 -10.53
CA TYR A 77 -10.86 -5.93 -10.61
C TYR A 77 -11.71 -6.12 -9.35
N GLU A 78 -11.13 -5.98 -8.15
CA GLU A 78 -11.87 -6.07 -6.88
C GLU A 78 -12.98 -4.99 -6.77
N GLN A 79 -12.77 -3.81 -7.36
CA GLN A 79 -13.76 -2.74 -7.40
C GLN A 79 -14.90 -3.04 -8.39
N VAL A 80 -14.56 -3.51 -9.60
CA VAL A 80 -15.54 -3.83 -10.66
C VAL A 80 -16.39 -5.06 -10.31
N GLU A 81 -15.81 -6.10 -9.70
CA GLU A 81 -16.56 -7.28 -9.24
C GLU A 81 -17.56 -6.92 -8.12
N GLY A 82 -17.19 -5.95 -7.26
CA GLY A 82 -18.12 -5.34 -6.31
C GLY A 82 -19.29 -4.63 -6.98
N ASP A 83 -19.02 -3.87 -8.05
CA ASP A 83 -20.02 -3.08 -8.78
C ASP A 83 -20.94 -3.96 -9.67
N ILE A 84 -20.42 -5.05 -10.27
CA ILE A 84 -21.21 -6.00 -11.10
C ILE A 84 -22.17 -6.84 -10.24
N LEU A 85 -21.80 -7.17 -9.00
CA LEU A 85 -22.73 -7.83 -8.07
C LEU A 85 -23.85 -6.90 -7.58
N GLU A 86 -23.65 -5.58 -7.66
CA GLU A 86 -24.61 -4.57 -7.19
C GLU A 86 -25.80 -4.35 -8.14
N CYS A 87 -25.68 -4.72 -9.43
CA CYS A 87 -26.78 -4.55 -10.39
C CYS A 87 -27.90 -5.61 -10.30
N ASN A 88 -27.75 -6.63 -9.44
CA ASN A 88 -28.60 -7.83 -9.46
C ASN A 88 -29.38 -8.14 -8.16
N ASN A 89 -29.62 -7.22 -7.22
CA ASN A 89 -30.80 -7.19 -6.30
C ASN A 89 -30.58 -6.30 -5.05
N VAL A 90 -31.64 -5.56 -4.69
CA VAL A 90 -32.02 -4.99 -3.37
C VAL A 90 -30.91 -4.53 -2.41
N VAL A 91 -30.90 -3.20 -2.20
CA VAL A 91 -30.15 -2.38 -1.24
C VAL A 91 -29.85 -3.06 0.11
N GLN A 92 -28.61 -3.53 0.29
CA GLN A 92 -27.92 -3.60 1.58
C GLN A 92 -26.45 -3.18 1.39
N LYS A 93 -26.16 -1.93 1.78
CA LYS A 93 -24.84 -1.30 1.70
C LYS A 93 -23.82 -2.04 2.59
N SER A 94 -23.03 -2.93 2.00
CA SER A 94 -21.65 -3.13 2.45
C SER A 94 -20.77 -3.26 1.22
N ARG A 95 -20.16 -2.15 0.83
CA ARG A 95 -19.14 -2.10 -0.23
C ARG A 95 -18.03 -3.07 0.20
N ARG A 96 -18.00 -4.28 -0.36
CA ARG A 96 -16.99 -5.29 -0.02
C ARG A 96 -15.66 -4.75 -0.52
N LYS A 97 -14.87 -4.21 0.42
CA LYS A 97 -13.54 -3.73 0.09
C LYS A 97 -12.68 -4.94 -0.19
N GLY A 98 -12.08 -4.96 -1.37
CA GLY A 98 -11.12 -5.99 -1.75
C GLY A 98 -9.97 -6.05 -0.76
N SER A 99 -9.34 -7.22 -0.61
CA SER A 99 -8.31 -7.47 0.40
C SER A 99 -7.12 -6.52 0.31
N THR A 100 -6.91 -5.92 -0.86
CA THR A 100 -5.82 -5.00 -1.15
C THR A 100 -6.21 -3.52 -1.09
N TYR A 101 -7.48 -3.18 -0.79
CA TYR A 101 -7.99 -1.80 -0.86
C TYR A 101 -7.16 -0.78 -0.06
N HIS A 102 -6.55 -1.23 1.04
CA HIS A 102 -5.76 -0.39 1.93
C HIS A 102 -4.49 0.16 1.25
N LEU A 103 -4.07 -0.46 0.13
CA LEU A 103 -2.95 -0.03 -0.70
C LEU A 103 -3.35 1.04 -1.73
N GLN A 104 -4.65 1.34 -1.86
CA GLN A 104 -5.15 2.29 -2.84
C GLN A 104 -4.69 3.72 -2.53
N GLY A 105 -4.17 4.38 -3.56
CA GLY A 105 -3.77 5.78 -3.50
C GLY A 105 -2.44 6.04 -2.78
N PHE A 106 -1.62 5.01 -2.54
CA PHE A 106 -0.22 5.23 -2.16
C PHE A 106 0.58 5.85 -3.30
N ASN A 107 1.46 6.78 -2.94
CA ASN A 107 2.47 7.33 -3.83
C ASN A 107 3.76 6.51 -3.63
N TRP A 108 3.99 5.55 -4.51
CA TRP A 108 5.11 4.64 -4.38
C TRP A 108 6.43 5.35 -4.74
N GLU A 109 7.34 5.46 -3.78
CA GLU A 109 8.66 6.07 -3.98
C GLU A 109 9.73 5.01 -3.70
N ILE A 110 10.70 4.90 -4.60
CA ILE A 110 11.70 3.83 -4.58
C ILE A 110 13.08 4.45 -4.65
N LEU A 111 13.93 4.10 -3.70
CA LEU A 111 15.34 4.47 -3.69
C LEU A 111 16.23 3.25 -3.80
N VAL A 112 17.32 3.42 -4.56
CA VAL A 112 18.38 2.42 -4.65
C VAL A 112 19.63 3.02 -4.03
N VAL A 113 20.16 2.32 -3.04
CA VAL A 113 21.38 2.71 -2.33
C VAL A 113 22.49 1.75 -2.72
N ASP A 114 23.65 2.30 -3.08
CA ASP A 114 24.87 1.51 -3.26
C ASP A 114 25.51 1.25 -1.90
N TYR A 115 25.28 0.06 -1.37
CA TYR A 115 25.76 -0.35 -0.06
C TYR A 115 26.26 -1.80 -0.14
N PRO A 116 27.38 -2.14 0.54
CA PRO A 116 27.99 -3.48 0.42
C PRO A 116 27.15 -4.59 1.05
N VAL A 117 26.11 -4.25 1.80
CA VAL A 117 25.20 -5.21 2.44
C VAL A 117 23.92 -5.35 1.61
N VAL A 118 23.58 -6.60 1.26
CA VAL A 118 22.34 -6.93 0.56
C VAL A 118 21.17 -6.76 1.53
N ASN A 119 20.31 -5.77 1.29
CA ASN A 119 19.12 -5.53 2.09
C ASN A 119 18.03 -4.82 1.27
N ALA A 120 16.78 -4.96 1.71
CA ALA A 120 15.63 -4.19 1.24
C ALA A 120 14.64 -4.04 2.40
N PHE A 121 14.05 -2.86 2.55
CA PHE A 121 13.01 -2.62 3.55
C PHE A 121 11.96 -1.69 2.96
N CYS A 122 10.81 -1.58 3.62
CA CYS A 122 9.77 -0.64 3.24
C CYS A 122 9.38 0.23 4.43
N MET A 123 8.95 1.45 4.13
CA MET A 123 8.47 2.42 5.10
C MET A 123 6.98 2.72 4.87
N PRO A 124 6.26 3.19 5.90
CA PRO A 124 4.85 3.56 5.78
C PRO A 124 4.59 4.55 4.64
N GLY A 125 3.37 4.52 4.07
CA GLY A 125 3.02 5.45 3.00
C GLY A 125 3.59 5.10 1.62
N GLY A 126 3.96 3.84 1.39
CA GLY A 126 4.35 3.33 0.07
C GLY A 126 5.81 3.61 -0.30
N LYS A 127 6.74 3.59 0.66
CA LYS A 127 8.14 3.91 0.38
C LYS A 127 9.01 2.66 0.49
N ILE A 128 9.93 2.50 -0.45
CA ILE A 128 10.80 1.31 -0.59
C ILE A 128 12.24 1.76 -0.71
#